data_AF-A0A834I1D3-F1
#
_entry.id   AF-A0A834I1D3-F1
#
_cell.length_a   1.000
_cell.length_b   1.000
_cell.length_c   1.000
_cell.angle_alpha   90.00
_cell.angle_beta   90.00
_cell.angle_gamma   90.00
#
_symmetry.space_group_name_H-M   'P 1'
#
loop_
_entity.id
_entity.type
_entity.pdbx_description
1 polymer ?
#
loop_
_entity_poly.entity_id
_entity_poly.type
_entity_poly.pdbx_seq_one_letter_code
_entity_poly.pdbx_strand_id
1 'polypeptide(L)'
;MNIEDGKRSERPKEVGTEKNIKKIYKMILNDRKLKLNEIADTLKISTERVHHIIDEYLGMRKLCAKWVPRELTFDQKQRRVDDSEQCLKMINRNKPEFLCRYVTMDETWLHHFTFKS
;
A
#
# COMPACT_ATOMS: atom_id res chain seq x y z
N MET A 1 -16.48 52.39 -30.41
CA MET A 1 -17.08 51.06 -30.17
C MET A 1 -16.01 50.19 -29.53
N ASN A 2 -16.11 49.94 -28.24
CA ASN A 2 -15.25 48.99 -27.52
C ASN A 2 -16.20 47.95 -26.93
N ILE A 3 -16.17 46.74 -27.48
CA ILE A 3 -16.95 45.61 -26.97
C ILE A 3 -16.06 44.96 -25.91
N GLU A 4 -16.30 45.29 -24.65
CA GLU A 4 -15.63 44.65 -23.54
C GLU A 4 -16.17 43.21 -23.41
N ASP A 5 -15.29 42.24 -23.63
CA ASP A 5 -15.57 40.83 -23.33
C ASP A 5 -15.81 40.70 -21.83
N GLY A 6 -17.06 40.44 -21.45
CA GLY A 6 -17.42 40.20 -20.05
C GLY A 6 -16.65 38.98 -19.50
N LYS A 7 -16.39 38.97 -18.18
CA LYS A 7 -15.75 37.83 -17.50
C LYS A 7 -16.45 36.53 -17.90
N ARG A 8 -15.77 35.71 -18.71
CA ARG A 8 -16.21 34.36 -19.05
C ARG A 8 -16.47 33.62 -17.74
N SER A 9 -17.69 33.14 -17.56
CA SER A 9 -18.02 32.20 -16.50
C SER A 9 -17.12 30.98 -16.67
N GLU A 10 -16.16 30.82 -15.76
CA GLU A 10 -15.41 29.57 -15.69
C GLU A 10 -16.42 28.43 -15.53
N ARG A 11 -16.26 27.38 -16.34
CA ARG A 11 -17.00 26.14 -16.15
C ARG A 11 -16.89 25.79 -14.67
N PRO A 12 -18.00 25.51 -13.95
CA PRO A 12 -17.93 25.14 -12.56
C PRO A 12 -16.86 24.06 -12.47
N LYS A 13 -15.79 24.32 -11.72
CA LYS A 13 -14.95 23.23 -11.26
C LYS A 13 -15.89 22.45 -10.35
N GLU A 14 -16.63 21.52 -10.94
CA GLU A 14 -17.13 20.34 -10.27
C GLU A 14 -15.87 19.60 -9.82
N VAL A 15 -15.22 20.18 -8.81
CA VAL A 15 -14.36 19.53 -7.87
C VAL A 15 -15.22 18.38 -7.39
N GLY A 16 -15.02 17.23 -8.04
CA GLY A 16 -15.86 16.03 -7.97
C GLY A 16 -16.60 16.00 -6.66
N THR A 17 -17.92 16.18 -6.73
CA THR A 17 -18.83 16.49 -5.64
C THR A 17 -18.31 15.90 -4.33
N GLU A 18 -18.25 16.63 -3.22
CA GLU A 18 -17.70 16.12 -1.95
C GLU A 18 -18.24 14.71 -1.57
N LYS A 19 -19.46 14.41 -2.02
CA LYS A 19 -20.06 13.07 -2.09
C LYS A 19 -19.18 11.99 -2.75
N ASN A 20 -18.67 12.22 -3.95
CA ASN A 20 -17.77 11.34 -4.69
C ASN A 20 -16.43 11.17 -3.99
N ILE A 21 -15.82 12.24 -3.46
CA ILE A 21 -14.58 12.14 -2.67
C ILE A 21 -14.80 11.20 -1.47
N LYS A 22 -15.86 11.44 -0.70
CA LYS A 22 -16.23 10.58 0.45
C LYS A 22 -16.53 9.14 0.03
N LYS A 23 -17.15 8.92 -1.13
CA LYS A 23 -17.48 7.58 -1.62
C LYS A 23 -16.24 6.81 -2.08
N ILE A 24 -15.33 7.46 -2.84
CA ILE A 24 -14.04 6.88 -3.24
C ILE A 24 -13.22 6.52 -2.01
N TYR A 25 -13.13 7.42 -1.03
CA TYR A 25 -12.43 7.17 0.23
C TYR A 25 -12.96 5.92 0.95
N LYS A 26 -14.29 5.79 1.08
CA LYS A 26 -14.91 4.60 1.69
C LYS A 26 -14.64 3.31 0.90
N MET A 27 -14.69 3.37 -0.44
CA MET A 27 -14.40 2.20 -1.28
C MET A 27 -12.97 1.70 -1.05
N ILE A 28 -11.98 2.60 -1.06
CA ILE A 28 -10.56 2.26 -0.86
C ILE A 28 -10.30 1.72 0.56
N LEU A 29 -10.96 2.25 1.58
CA LEU A 29 -10.80 1.75 2.95
C LEU A 29 -11.37 0.35 3.13
N ASN A 30 -12.48 0.03 2.45
CA ASN A 30 -13.09 -1.30 2.50
C ASN A 30 -12.24 -2.33 1.76
N ASP A 31 -11.74 -2.00 0.58
CA ASP A 31 -10.82 -2.84 -0.17
C ASP A 31 -9.68 -2.02 -0.81
N ARG A 32 -8.49 -2.21 -0.26
CA ARG A 32 -7.26 -1.52 -0.72
C ARG A 32 -6.72 -2.08 -2.04
N LYS A 33 -7.26 -3.19 -2.55
CA LYS A 33 -6.85 -3.82 -3.81
C LYS A 33 -7.71 -3.42 -5.01
N LEU A 34 -8.71 -2.54 -4.81
CA LEU A 34 -9.57 -2.06 -5.88
C LEU A 34 -8.80 -1.42 -7.03
N LYS A 35 -9.26 -1.70 -8.25
CA LYS A 35 -8.74 -1.09 -9.47
C LYS A 35 -9.39 0.27 -9.70
N LEU A 36 -8.63 1.20 -10.29
CA LEU A 36 -9.15 2.50 -10.71
C LEU A 36 -10.41 2.37 -11.60
N ASN A 37 -10.41 1.42 -12.53
CA ASN A 37 -11.53 1.17 -13.44
C ASN A 37 -12.79 0.73 -12.68
N GLU A 38 -12.67 -0.12 -11.66
CA GLU A 38 -13.82 -0.58 -10.86
C GLU A 38 -14.48 0.59 -10.11
N ILE A 39 -13.67 1.52 -9.60
CA ILE A 39 -14.16 2.74 -8.95
C ILE A 39 -14.86 3.65 -9.97
N ALA A 40 -14.25 3.85 -11.15
CA ALA A 40 -14.80 4.65 -12.23
C ALA A 40 -16.16 4.10 -12.70
N ASP A 41 -16.24 2.79 -12.91
CA ASP A 41 -17.46 2.09 -13.36
C ASP A 41 -18.58 2.13 -12.32
N THR A 42 -18.24 2.06 -11.03
CA THR A 42 -19.19 2.13 -9.92
C THR A 42 -19.75 3.54 -9.73
N LEU A 43 -18.93 4.56 -9.98
CA LEU A 43 -19.31 5.97 -9.81
C LEU A 43 -19.79 6.64 -11.09
N LYS A 44 -19.67 5.94 -12.24
CA LYS A 44 -19.98 6.47 -13.58
C LYS A 44 -19.27 7.79 -13.86
N ILE A 45 -17.99 7.85 -13.49
CA ILE A 45 -17.07 8.97 -13.77
C ILE A 45 -15.85 8.45 -14.52
N SER A 46 -15.08 9.34 -15.14
CA SER A 46 -13.87 8.93 -15.86
C SER A 46 -12.78 8.43 -14.91
N THR A 47 -11.95 7.52 -15.41
CA THR A 47 -10.79 6.96 -14.69
C THR A 47 -9.78 8.04 -14.33
N GLU A 48 -9.57 9.04 -15.20
CA GLU A 48 -8.72 10.20 -14.93
C GLU A 48 -9.26 11.01 -13.75
N ARG A 49 -10.58 11.15 -13.64
CA ARG A 49 -11.20 11.87 -12.52
C ARG A 49 -11.02 11.12 -11.20
N VAL A 50 -11.14 9.79 -11.22
CA VAL A 50 -10.85 8.96 -10.05
C VAL A 50 -9.38 9.12 -9.64
N HIS A 51 -8.45 9.01 -10.59
CA HIS A 51 -7.03 9.17 -10.33
C HIS A 51 -6.73 10.54 -9.70
N HIS A 52 -7.26 11.61 -10.29
CA HIS A 52 -7.09 12.96 -9.78
C HIS A 52 -7.69 13.14 -8.36
N ILE A 53 -8.81 12.50 -8.04
CA ILE A 53 -9.37 12.52 -6.68
C ILE A 53 -8.45 11.80 -5.69
N ILE A 54 -7.96 10.61 -6.06
CA ILE A 54 -7.09 9.80 -5.20
C ILE A 54 -5.77 10.54 -4.91
N ASP A 55 -5.18 11.15 -5.93
CA ASP A 55 -3.88 11.83 -5.82
C ASP A 55 -4.02 13.21 -5.14
N GLU A 56 -4.80 14.13 -5.74
CA GLU A 56 -4.82 15.54 -5.32
C GLU A 56 -5.71 15.81 -4.11
N TYR A 57 -6.83 15.09 -3.94
CA TYR A 57 -7.79 15.36 -2.87
C TYR A 57 -7.64 14.42 -1.67
N LEU A 58 -7.26 13.16 -1.91
CA LEU A 58 -7.03 12.19 -0.84
C LEU A 58 -5.55 12.04 -0.46
N GLY A 59 -4.61 12.55 -1.28
CA GLY A 59 -3.17 12.42 -1.01
C GLY A 59 -2.68 10.96 -0.98
N MET A 60 -3.39 10.06 -1.65
CA MET A 60 -3.13 8.62 -1.61
C MET A 60 -2.26 8.21 -2.79
N ARG A 61 -1.29 7.32 -2.51
CA ARG A 61 -0.42 6.75 -3.55
C ARG A 61 -0.59 5.24 -3.63
N LYS A 62 -0.53 4.72 -4.85
CA LYS A 62 -0.52 3.27 -5.08
C LYS A 62 0.79 2.67 -4.53
N LEU A 63 0.67 1.67 -3.67
CA LEU A 63 1.80 0.87 -3.20
C LEU A 63 1.69 -0.54 -3.76
N CYS A 64 2.82 -1.11 -4.18
CA CYS A 64 2.88 -2.51 -4.55
C CYS A 64 2.75 -3.39 -3.30
N ALA A 65 1.97 -4.47 -3.40
CA ALA A 65 1.92 -5.48 -2.36
C ALA A 65 3.31 -6.12 -2.19
N LYS A 66 3.69 -6.40 -0.94
CA LYS A 66 4.91 -7.15 -0.64
C LYS A 66 4.60 -8.65 -0.68
N TRP A 67 5.50 -9.43 -1.29
CA TRP A 67 5.45 -10.89 -1.20
C TRP A 67 5.70 -11.33 0.23
N VAL A 68 4.82 -12.19 0.75
CA VAL A 68 4.96 -12.81 2.06
C VAL A 68 5.21 -14.31 1.81
N PRO A 69 6.30 -14.91 2.33
CA PRO A 69 6.66 -16.29 2.02
C PRO A 69 5.58 -17.32 2.36
N ARG A 70 4.79 -17.07 3.40
CA ARG A 70 3.77 -18.00 3.88
C ARG A 70 2.63 -17.28 4.59
N GLU A 71 1.42 -17.79 4.39
CA GLU A 71 0.27 -17.43 5.20
C GLU A 71 0.30 -18.21 6.52
N LEU A 72 0.35 -17.49 7.64
CA LEU A 72 0.46 -18.09 8.97
C LEU A 72 -0.91 -18.29 9.61
N THR A 73 -1.10 -19.43 10.26
CA THR A 73 -2.27 -19.67 11.12
C THR A 73 -2.21 -18.78 12.37
N PHE A 74 -3.33 -18.69 13.09
CA PHE A 74 -3.39 -17.94 14.35
C PHE A 74 -2.32 -18.43 15.34
N ASP A 75 -2.25 -19.74 15.59
CA ASP A 75 -1.29 -20.33 16.52
C ASP A 75 0.18 -20.09 16.11
N GLN A 76 0.47 -20.10 14.81
CA GLN A 76 1.81 -19.81 14.30
C GLN A 76 2.18 -18.33 14.50
N LYS A 77 1.23 -17.42 14.40
CA LYS A 77 1.44 -16.00 14.70
C LYS A 77 1.71 -15.81 16.19
N GLN A 78 0.92 -16.45 17.06
CA GLN A 78 1.11 -16.35 18.50
C GLN A 78 2.48 -16.88 18.92
N ARG A 79 2.86 -18.08 18.45
CA ARG A 79 4.18 -18.66 18.71
C ARG A 79 5.32 -17.72 18.28
N ARG A 80 5.21 -17.10 17.11
CA ARG A 80 6.20 -16.11 16.65
C ARG A 80 6.32 -14.91 17.59
N VAL A 81 5.22 -14.42 18.14
CA VAL A 81 5.23 -13.31 19.12
C VAL A 81 5.91 -13.77 20.40
N ASP A 82 5.51 -14.93 20.93
CA ASP A 82 6.06 -15.48 22.17
C ASP A 82 7.58 -15.71 22.07
N ASP A 83 8.04 -16.32 20.98
CA ASP A 83 9.46 -16.55 20.69
C ASP A 83 10.21 -15.21 20.58
N SER A 84 9.63 -14.23 19.89
CA SER A 84 10.24 -12.90 19.73
C SER A 84 10.36 -12.15 21.06
N GLU A 85 9.36 -12.25 21.93
CA GLU A 85 9.40 -11.65 23.26
C GLU A 85 10.48 -12.29 24.15
N GLN A 86 10.64 -13.62 24.07
CA GLN A 86 11.71 -14.31 24.78
C GLN A 86 13.09 -13.88 24.29
N CYS A 87 13.31 -13.85 22.97
CA CYS A 87 14.53 -13.35 22.36
C CYS A 87 14.81 -11.90 22.79
N LEU A 88 13.80 -11.03 22.77
CA LEU A 88 13.94 -9.63 23.18
C LEU A 88 14.35 -9.49 24.65
N LYS A 89 13.74 -10.28 25.56
CA LYS A 89 14.13 -10.32 26.97
C LYS A 89 15.59 -10.74 27.14
N MET A 90 16.06 -11.75 26.40
CA MET A 90 17.46 -12.19 26.44
C MET A 90 18.42 -11.10 25.94
N ILE A 91 18.10 -10.48 24.81
CA ILE A 91 18.88 -9.37 24.24
C ILE A 91 18.97 -8.21 25.24
N ASN A 92 17.87 -7.84 25.89
CA ASN A 92 17.85 -6.71 26.82
C ASN A 92 18.58 -6.98 28.14
N ARG A 93 18.71 -8.24 28.56
CA ARG A 93 19.45 -8.60 29.78
C ARG A 93 20.96 -8.40 29.63
N ASN A 94 21.54 -8.90 28.54
CA ASN A 94 22.96 -8.74 28.26
C ASN A 94 23.25 -8.89 26.76
N LYS A 95 23.00 -7.82 26.01
CA LYS A 95 23.15 -7.78 24.55
C LYS A 95 24.54 -8.23 24.05
N PRO A 96 25.68 -7.73 24.58
CA PRO A 96 26.99 -8.12 24.05
C PRO A 96 27.27 -9.60 24.27
N GLU A 97 27.00 -10.15 25.46
CA GLU A 97 27.18 -11.58 25.73
C GLU A 97 26.27 -12.45 24.86
N PHE A 98 24.99 -12.06 24.74
CA PHE A 98 24.02 -12.79 23.93
C PHE A 98 24.47 -12.88 22.47
N LEU A 99 24.85 -11.75 21.86
CA LEU A 99 25.28 -11.72 20.46
C LEU A 99 26.60 -12.47 20.24
N CYS A 100 27.54 -12.44 21.19
CA CYS A 100 28.79 -13.20 21.08
C CYS A 100 28.57 -14.73 21.05
N ARG A 101 27.47 -15.22 21.62
CA ARG A 101 27.15 -16.67 21.65
C ARG A 101 26.13 -17.09 20.59
N TYR A 102 25.48 -16.14 19.92
CA TYR A 102 24.39 -16.44 18.99
C TYR A 102 24.95 -16.83 17.61
N VAL A 103 24.84 -18.10 17.26
CA VAL A 103 25.27 -18.66 15.98
C VAL A 103 24.05 -19.18 15.21
N THR A 104 23.91 -18.79 13.94
CA THR A 104 22.84 -19.26 13.05
C THR A 104 23.44 -19.86 11.78
N MET A 105 22.70 -20.76 11.15
CA MET A 105 23.04 -21.36 9.85
C MET A 105 21.78 -21.41 8.99
N ASP A 106 21.91 -21.15 7.69
CA ASP A 106 20.85 -21.32 6.70
C ASP A 106 21.45 -21.81 5.38
N GLU A 107 20.63 -22.46 4.56
CA GLU A 107 21.03 -23.01 3.27
C GLU A 107 20.45 -22.16 2.14
N THR A 108 21.31 -21.72 1.21
CA THR A 108 20.88 -20.98 0.02
C THR A 108 21.20 -21.79 -1.23
N TRP A 109 20.19 -22.04 -2.05
CA TRP A 109 20.36 -22.71 -3.34
C TRP A 109 21.11 -21.82 -4.32
N LEU A 110 22.27 -22.27 -4.79
CA LEU A 110 23.03 -21.62 -5.85
C LEU A 110 22.71 -22.27 -7.20
N HIS A 111 22.07 -21.52 -8.08
CA HIS A 111 21.74 -22.00 -9.42
C HIS A 111 22.98 -22.03 -10.31
N HIS A 112 23.38 -23.22 -10.78
CA HIS A 112 24.45 -23.33 -11.78
C HIS A 112 23.89 -23.15 -13.19
N PHE A 113 24.49 -22.28 -13.99
CA PHE A 113 24.14 -22.13 -15.40
C PHE A 113 25.14 -22.92 -16.26
N THR A 114 24.64 -23.78 -17.14
CA THR A 114 25.46 -24.43 -18.17
C THR A 114 25.13 -23.82 -19.52
N PHE A 115 26.14 -23.29 -20.21
CA PHE A 115 26.00 -22.92 -21.61
C PHE A 115 25.78 -24.20 -22.42
N LYS A 116 24.69 -24.24 -23.18
CA LYS A 116 24.52 -25.27 -24.21
C LYS A 116 25.39 -24.88 -25.40
N SER A 117 26.36 -25.73 -25.72
CA SER A 117 27.11 -25.67 -26.99
C SER A 117 26.24 -26.10 -28.15
#